data_AF-A0A7Y9H6Q3-F1
#
_entry.id   AF-A0A7Y9H6Q3-F1
#
_cell.length_a   1.000
_cell.length_b   1.000
_cell.length_c   1.000
_cell.angle_alpha   90.00
_cell.angle_beta   90.00
_cell.angle_gamma   90.00
#
_symmetry.space_group_name_H-M   'P 1'
#
loop_
_entity.id
_entity.type
_entity.pdbx_description
1 polymer ?
#
loop_
_entity_poly.entity_id
_entity_poly.type
_entity_poly.pdbx_seq_one_letter_code
_entity_poly.pdbx_strand_id
1 'polypeptide(L)'
;MGLFNRSKPRDTDALHAALTHGTLAELEKVYEPAWVDLQLESGTLLTLALSNKDTAQRVAMANRLLDDGADVTKGQPLHVLLGRNQHDFTAEAPLLARMLDAGADVNEGHKKFGTPLETIAAKFKFSDADLAPFYDVLLARPDLDLLQDSIFGRTVLGNLRHWSGGRGELVVRAEQTLTDRGIPVPPPAQ
;
A
#
# COMPACT_ATOMS: atom_id res chain seq x y z
N MET A 1 38.52 -14.25 9.01
CA MET A 1 37.29 -15.05 9.24
C MET A 1 36.29 -14.65 8.17
N GLY A 2 36.02 -15.51 7.19
CA GLY A 2 34.99 -15.24 6.20
C GLY A 2 33.63 -15.37 6.85
N LEU A 3 32.92 -14.27 7.03
CA LEU A 3 31.48 -14.31 7.27
C LEU A 3 30.87 -14.96 6.03
N PHE A 4 30.44 -16.21 6.16
CA PHE A 4 29.63 -16.85 5.14
C PHE A 4 28.33 -16.06 5.04
N ASN A 5 28.26 -15.12 4.08
CA ASN A 5 27.02 -14.43 3.76
C ASN A 5 26.05 -15.47 3.23
N ARG A 6 25.12 -15.93 4.07
CA ARG A 6 24.14 -16.93 3.64
C ARG A 6 23.10 -16.24 2.81
N SER A 7 22.83 -16.77 1.62
CA SER A 7 21.81 -16.25 0.72
C SER A 7 20.39 -16.40 1.25
N LYS A 8 20.16 -17.22 2.30
CA LYS A 8 18.85 -17.45 2.93
C LYS A 8 18.97 -17.79 4.43
N PRO A 9 17.97 -17.48 5.25
CA PRO A 9 17.87 -17.93 6.64
C PRO A 9 17.74 -19.45 6.72
N ARG A 10 18.19 -20.04 7.84
CA ARG A 10 17.98 -21.46 8.13
C ARG A 10 16.56 -21.78 8.54
N ASP A 11 15.90 -20.83 9.18
CA ASP A 11 14.55 -20.97 9.72
C ASP A 11 13.67 -19.86 9.11
N THR A 12 13.06 -20.17 7.98
CA THR A 12 12.14 -19.26 7.29
C THR A 12 10.80 -19.14 8.04
N ASP A 13 10.46 -20.13 8.87
CA ASP A 13 9.21 -20.14 9.63
C ASP A 13 9.28 -19.13 10.78
N ALA A 14 10.42 -19.06 11.49
CA ALA A 14 10.68 -18.05 12.51
C ALA A 14 10.65 -16.63 11.92
N LEU A 15 11.27 -16.42 10.75
CA LEU A 15 11.23 -15.14 10.05
C LEU A 15 9.80 -14.76 9.65
N HIS A 16 9.04 -15.70 9.09
CA HIS A 16 7.64 -15.50 8.71
C HIS A 16 6.78 -15.15 9.93
N ALA A 17 6.92 -15.87 11.03
CA ALA A 17 6.18 -15.63 12.27
C ALA A 17 6.50 -14.25 12.85
N ALA A 18 7.78 -13.85 12.88
CA ALA A 18 8.20 -12.54 13.35
C ALA A 18 7.57 -11.41 12.52
N LEU A 19 7.55 -11.53 11.19
CA LEU A 19 6.97 -10.51 10.31
C LEU A 19 5.44 -10.38 10.47
N THR A 20 4.73 -11.50 10.51
CA THR A 20 3.26 -11.51 10.42
C THR A 20 2.55 -11.39 11.76
N HIS A 21 3.22 -11.78 12.85
CA HIS A 21 2.62 -11.85 14.18
C HIS A 21 3.50 -11.28 15.30
N GLY A 22 4.78 -11.05 15.04
CA GLY A 22 5.73 -10.57 16.04
C GLY A 22 5.89 -9.05 16.07
N THR A 23 6.92 -8.65 16.80
CA THR A 23 7.41 -7.27 16.95
C THR A 23 8.69 -7.04 16.16
N LEU A 24 9.05 -5.78 15.93
CA LEU A 24 10.34 -5.42 15.33
C LEU A 24 11.52 -6.03 16.10
N ALA A 25 11.47 -6.03 17.44
CA ALA A 25 12.53 -6.62 18.26
C ALA A 25 12.64 -8.15 18.12
N GLU A 26 11.56 -8.85 17.77
CA GLU A 26 11.60 -10.27 17.45
C GLU A 26 12.12 -10.50 16.03
N LEU A 27 11.74 -9.66 15.08
CA LEU A 27 12.29 -9.67 13.73
C LEU A 27 13.81 -9.50 13.75
N GLU A 28 14.33 -8.53 14.49
CA GLU A 28 15.76 -8.23 14.59
C GLU A 28 16.61 -9.41 15.13
N LYS A 29 16.00 -10.38 15.83
CA LYS A 29 16.70 -11.60 16.28
C LYS A 29 16.92 -12.61 15.16
N VAL A 30 16.10 -12.56 14.11
CA VAL A 30 16.00 -13.60 13.08
C VAL A 30 16.17 -13.06 11.66
N TYR A 31 16.35 -11.75 11.48
CA TYR A 31 16.50 -11.08 10.20
C TYR A 31 17.92 -10.55 10.00
N GLU A 32 18.43 -10.65 8.77
CA GLU A 32 19.66 -10.03 8.32
C GLU A 32 19.37 -9.14 7.10
N PRO A 33 19.95 -7.93 6.99
CA PRO A 33 19.73 -7.02 5.84
C PRO A 33 20.00 -7.66 4.47
N ALA A 34 20.92 -8.63 4.40
CA ALA A 34 21.21 -9.39 3.19
C ALA A 34 20.00 -10.17 2.63
N TRP A 35 18.93 -10.33 3.43
CA TRP A 35 17.70 -11.02 3.04
C TRP A 35 16.54 -10.09 2.75
N VAL A 36 16.75 -8.76 2.66
CA VAL A 36 15.66 -7.79 2.50
C VAL A 36 14.71 -8.12 1.34
N ASP A 37 15.25 -8.59 0.22
CA ASP A 37 14.49 -8.99 -0.98
C ASP A 37 14.18 -10.49 -1.04
N LEU A 38 14.33 -11.21 0.07
CA LEU A 38 13.94 -12.60 0.16
C LEU A 38 12.44 -12.74 -0.10
N GLN A 39 12.11 -13.62 -1.04
CA GLN A 39 10.74 -14.03 -1.31
C GLN A 39 10.48 -15.39 -0.66
N LEU A 40 9.48 -15.43 0.22
CA LEU A 40 8.89 -16.64 0.76
C LEU A 40 7.69 -17.05 -0.09
N GLU A 41 7.20 -18.27 0.07
CA GLU A 41 6.00 -18.74 -0.64
C GLU A 41 4.78 -17.85 -0.39
N SER A 42 4.70 -17.24 0.80
CA SER A 42 3.61 -16.35 1.22
C SER A 42 3.79 -14.88 0.82
N GLY A 43 4.94 -14.48 0.26
CA GLY A 43 5.19 -13.10 -0.17
C GLY A 43 6.62 -12.62 0.03
N THR A 44 6.87 -11.36 -0.31
CA THR A 44 8.11 -10.65 0.05
C THR A 44 8.11 -10.30 1.54
N LEU A 45 9.28 -10.09 2.14
CA LEU A 45 9.35 -9.71 3.56
C LEU A 45 8.53 -8.43 3.85
N LEU A 46 8.56 -7.46 2.92
CA LEU A 46 7.77 -6.23 3.05
C LEU A 46 6.26 -6.51 3.08
N THR A 47 5.74 -7.30 2.13
CA THR A 47 4.29 -7.65 2.12
C THR A 47 3.87 -8.43 3.37
N LEU A 48 4.76 -9.27 3.91
CA LEU A 48 4.50 -9.99 5.15
C LEU A 48 4.47 -9.05 6.36
N ALA A 49 5.42 -8.11 6.47
CA ALA A 49 5.39 -7.07 7.51
C ALA A 49 4.11 -6.23 7.43
N LEU A 50 3.71 -5.81 6.22
CA LEU A 50 2.48 -5.04 5.98
C LEU A 50 1.20 -5.80 6.36
N SER A 51 1.26 -7.13 6.40
CA SER A 51 0.13 -7.98 6.82
C SER A 51 -0.05 -8.08 8.34
N ASN A 52 0.94 -7.64 9.13
CA ASN A 52 0.90 -7.71 10.59
C ASN A 52 -0.31 -6.94 11.14
N LYS A 53 -1.02 -7.52 12.12
CA LYS A 53 -2.26 -6.93 12.66
C LYS A 53 -2.00 -5.76 13.60
N ASP A 54 -0.86 -5.75 14.28
CA ASP A 54 -0.43 -4.62 15.11
C ASP A 54 0.07 -3.51 14.19
N THR A 55 -0.62 -2.37 14.17
CA THR A 55 -0.32 -1.24 13.28
C THR A 55 1.02 -0.60 13.61
N ALA A 56 1.42 -0.54 14.88
CA ALA A 56 2.70 0.01 15.29
C ALA A 56 3.85 -0.89 14.85
N GLN A 57 3.72 -2.21 15.04
CA GLN A 57 4.75 -3.16 14.59
C GLN A 57 4.81 -3.25 13.06
N ARG A 58 3.66 -3.20 12.37
CA ARG A 58 3.59 -3.11 10.91
C ARG A 58 4.41 -1.94 10.38
N VAL A 59 4.17 -0.73 10.91
CA VAL A 59 4.87 0.48 10.49
C VAL A 59 6.36 0.40 10.82
N ALA A 60 6.72 -0.06 12.02
CA ALA A 60 8.11 -0.18 12.43
C ALA A 60 8.90 -1.16 11.55
N MET A 61 8.35 -2.35 11.29
CA MET A 61 8.99 -3.36 10.45
C MET A 61 9.04 -2.97 8.98
N ALA A 62 7.96 -2.40 8.43
CA ALA A 62 7.97 -1.94 7.05
C ALA A 62 9.01 -0.82 6.83
N ASN A 63 9.11 0.15 7.75
CA ASN A 63 10.16 1.17 7.68
C ASN A 63 11.56 0.55 7.77
N ARG A 64 11.78 -0.39 8.69
CA ARG A 64 13.06 -1.09 8.82
C ARG A 64 13.47 -1.78 7.52
N LEU A 65 12.55 -2.52 6.90
CA LEU A 65 12.81 -3.21 5.64
C LEU A 65 13.07 -2.22 4.49
N LEU A 66 12.35 -1.10 4.46
CA LEU A 66 12.59 -0.02 3.49
C LEU A 66 13.94 0.68 3.74
N ASP A 67 14.43 0.78 4.99
CA ASP A 67 15.76 1.31 5.31
C ASP A 67 16.85 0.39 4.76
N ASP A 68 16.62 -0.92 4.81
CA ASP A 68 17.52 -1.93 4.27
C ASP A 68 17.34 -2.15 2.75
N GLY A 69 16.45 -1.39 2.09
CA GLY A 69 16.32 -1.34 0.63
C GLY A 69 15.29 -2.29 0.01
N ALA A 70 14.24 -2.67 0.76
CA ALA A 70 13.20 -3.57 0.24
C ALA A 70 12.59 -3.08 -1.09
N ASP A 71 12.54 -3.98 -2.07
CA ASP A 71 11.97 -3.71 -3.38
C ASP A 71 10.44 -3.59 -3.34
N VAL A 72 9.96 -2.34 -3.46
CA VAL A 72 8.52 -2.01 -3.46
C VAL A 72 7.80 -2.36 -4.76
N THR A 73 8.52 -2.76 -5.81
CA THR A 73 7.93 -3.17 -7.10
C THR A 73 7.47 -4.64 -7.09
N LYS A 74 7.75 -5.38 -6.00
CA LYS A 74 7.39 -6.79 -5.86
C LYS A 74 6.30 -7.01 -4.83
N GLY A 75 5.35 -7.88 -5.17
CA GLY A 75 4.31 -8.34 -4.25
C GLY A 75 3.16 -7.36 -4.01
N GLN A 76 3.11 -6.25 -4.76
CA GLN A 76 2.02 -5.25 -4.72
C GLN A 76 1.77 -4.70 -3.30
N PRO A 77 2.80 -4.14 -2.63
CA PRO A 77 2.73 -3.78 -1.21
C PRO A 77 1.65 -2.73 -0.90
N LEU A 78 1.32 -1.86 -1.86
CA LEU A 78 0.25 -0.88 -1.68
C LEU A 78 -1.10 -1.56 -1.44
N HIS A 79 -1.47 -2.58 -2.22
CA HIS A 79 -2.70 -3.33 -2.00
C HIS A 79 -2.71 -4.09 -0.68
N VAL A 80 -1.54 -4.57 -0.22
CA VAL A 80 -1.43 -5.25 1.07
C VAL A 80 -1.69 -4.27 2.22
N LEU A 81 -1.07 -3.09 2.20
CA LEU A 81 -1.30 -2.04 3.20
C LEU A 81 -2.73 -1.53 3.15
N LEU A 82 -3.21 -1.07 2.00
CA LEU A 82 -4.52 -0.43 1.84
C LEU A 82 -5.68 -1.43 1.99
N GLY A 83 -5.41 -2.71 1.77
CA GLY A 83 -6.36 -3.81 1.92
C GLY A 83 -6.59 -4.26 3.37
N ARG A 84 -5.94 -3.65 4.37
CA ARG A 84 -6.13 -4.02 5.78
C ARG A 84 -7.50 -3.58 6.31
N ASN A 85 -7.91 -4.16 7.43
CA ASN A 85 -9.21 -3.88 8.08
C ASN A 85 -9.06 -3.07 9.38
N GLN A 86 -7.83 -2.71 9.71
CA GLN A 86 -7.42 -1.90 10.84
C GLN A 86 -6.21 -1.08 10.42
N HIS A 87 -6.28 0.21 10.74
CA HIS A 87 -5.31 1.21 10.34
C HIS A 87 -4.97 2.13 11.49
N ASP A 88 -3.75 2.63 11.46
CA ASP A 88 -3.36 3.86 12.10
C ASP A 88 -3.07 4.85 10.97
N PHE A 89 -4.09 5.58 10.54
CA PHE A 89 -3.99 6.44 9.35
C PHE A 89 -2.89 7.50 9.48
N THR A 90 -2.63 7.98 10.70
CA THR A 90 -1.60 8.98 10.97
C THR A 90 -0.20 8.38 10.83
N ALA A 91 0.03 7.17 11.36
CA ALA A 91 1.33 6.52 11.28
C ALA A 91 1.58 5.85 9.90
N GLU A 92 0.55 5.36 9.24
CA GLU A 92 0.66 4.64 7.97
C GLU A 92 0.70 5.57 6.75
N ALA A 93 0.18 6.80 6.83
CA ALA A 93 0.21 7.72 5.69
C ALA A 93 1.65 8.11 5.28
N PRO A 94 2.57 8.45 6.21
CA PRO A 94 3.98 8.63 5.89
C PRO A 94 4.64 7.37 5.32
N LEU A 95 4.24 6.17 5.80
CA LEU A 95 4.74 4.90 5.25
C LEU A 95 4.27 4.70 3.80
N LEU A 96 3.00 5.00 3.50
CA LEU A 96 2.46 4.96 2.15
C LEU A 96 3.22 5.91 1.23
N ALA A 97 3.44 7.16 1.65
CA ALA A 97 4.22 8.14 0.91
C ALA A 97 5.63 7.63 0.63
N ARG A 98 6.29 7.07 1.65
CA ARG A 98 7.63 6.49 1.53
C ARG A 98 7.70 5.35 0.51
N MET A 99 6.72 4.46 0.46
CA MET A 99 6.67 3.40 -0.55
C MET A 99 6.51 3.96 -1.97
N LEU A 100 5.68 4.99 -2.14
CA LEU A 100 5.50 5.68 -3.43
C LEU A 100 6.79 6.40 -3.87
N ASP A 101 7.50 7.04 -2.94
CA ASP A 101 8.79 7.69 -3.20
C ASP A 101 9.89 6.67 -3.52
N ALA A 102 9.79 5.45 -2.97
CA ALA A 102 10.66 4.33 -3.32
C ALA A 102 10.31 3.66 -4.67
N GLY A 103 9.26 4.12 -5.35
CA GLY A 103 8.90 3.67 -6.70
C GLY A 103 7.74 2.67 -6.79
N ALA A 104 6.94 2.51 -5.72
CA ALA A 104 5.69 1.76 -5.83
C ALA A 104 4.74 2.44 -6.81
N ASP A 105 4.15 1.68 -7.74
CA ASP A 105 3.25 2.23 -8.74
C ASP A 105 1.87 2.55 -8.13
N VAL A 106 1.53 3.84 -8.10
CA VAL A 106 0.26 4.36 -7.56
C VAL A 106 -0.96 3.90 -8.37
N ASN A 107 -0.76 3.44 -9.61
CA ASN A 107 -1.81 3.00 -10.53
C ASN A 107 -1.86 1.48 -10.69
N GLU A 108 -1.04 0.74 -9.94
CA GLU A 108 -0.86 -0.70 -10.13
C GLU A 108 -2.19 -1.46 -10.04
N GLY A 109 -2.64 -2.06 -11.14
CA GLY A 109 -3.91 -2.78 -11.17
C GLY A 109 -3.82 -4.14 -10.46
N HIS A 110 -4.72 -4.39 -9.51
CA HIS A 110 -4.92 -5.72 -8.91
C HIS A 110 -6.23 -6.36 -9.41
N LYS A 111 -6.15 -7.63 -9.85
CA LYS A 111 -7.26 -8.38 -10.48
C LYS A 111 -8.56 -8.47 -9.68
N LYS A 112 -8.49 -8.24 -8.37
CA LYS A 112 -9.64 -8.26 -7.44
C LYS A 112 -10.01 -6.89 -6.87
N PHE A 113 -9.05 -5.98 -6.76
CA PHE A 113 -9.19 -4.78 -5.95
C PHE A 113 -9.12 -3.49 -6.77
N GLY A 114 -8.76 -3.57 -8.06
CA GLY A 114 -8.46 -2.41 -8.87
C GLY A 114 -7.12 -1.79 -8.48
N THR A 115 -7.01 -0.49 -8.67
CA THR A 115 -5.85 0.33 -8.29
C THR A 115 -5.71 0.45 -6.75
N PRO A 116 -4.57 0.92 -6.24
CA PRO A 116 -4.40 1.26 -4.82
C PRO A 116 -5.50 2.20 -4.29
N LEU A 117 -5.86 3.24 -5.06
CA LEU A 117 -6.92 4.17 -4.67
C LEU A 117 -8.29 3.48 -4.58
N GLU A 118 -8.61 2.60 -5.53
CA GLU A 118 -9.85 1.81 -5.49
C GLU A 118 -9.85 0.79 -4.33
N THR A 119 -8.70 0.23 -4.01
CA THR A 119 -8.53 -0.72 -2.90
C THR A 119 -8.95 -0.11 -1.58
N ILE A 120 -8.49 1.10 -1.28
CA ILE A 120 -8.88 1.81 -0.06
C ILE A 120 -10.29 2.40 -0.16
N ALA A 121 -10.70 2.90 -1.34
CA ALA A 121 -12.05 3.41 -1.54
C ALA A 121 -13.11 2.32 -1.33
N ALA A 122 -12.85 1.05 -1.66
CA ALA A 122 -13.79 -0.03 -1.40
C ALA A 122 -13.94 -0.41 0.09
N LYS A 123 -13.16 0.20 1.02
CA LYS A 123 -13.25 -0.04 2.46
C LYS A 123 -14.35 0.76 3.15
N PHE A 124 -15.61 0.46 2.84
CA PHE A 124 -16.79 1.18 3.37
C PHE A 124 -16.98 1.13 4.90
N LYS A 125 -16.16 0.35 5.61
CA LYS A 125 -16.07 0.43 7.07
C LYS A 125 -15.54 1.78 7.56
N PHE A 126 -14.71 2.44 6.76
CA PHE A 126 -14.11 3.74 7.07
C PHE A 126 -14.82 4.85 6.31
N SER A 127 -15.05 5.97 6.98
CA SER A 127 -15.57 7.19 6.37
C SER A 127 -14.50 7.87 5.51
N ASP A 128 -14.90 8.81 4.65
CA ASP A 128 -13.93 9.63 3.91
C ASP A 128 -13.01 10.44 4.86
N ALA A 129 -13.54 10.90 5.99
CA ALA A 129 -12.76 11.61 7.00
C ALA A 129 -11.67 10.72 7.64
N ASP A 130 -11.97 9.44 7.88
CA ASP A 130 -10.96 8.49 8.36
C ASP A 130 -9.87 8.24 7.31
N LEU A 131 -10.28 8.16 6.04
CA LEU A 131 -9.40 7.83 4.91
C LEU A 131 -8.63 9.04 4.36
N ALA A 132 -8.97 10.26 4.79
CA ALA A 132 -8.38 11.50 4.32
C ALA A 132 -6.83 11.49 4.31
N PRO A 133 -6.10 10.99 5.33
CA PRO A 133 -4.65 10.95 5.30
C PRO A 133 -4.07 10.11 4.15
N PHE A 134 -4.74 9.03 3.75
CA PHE A 134 -4.32 8.24 2.58
C PHE A 134 -4.71 8.91 1.27
N TYR A 135 -5.87 9.56 1.22
CA TYR A 135 -6.28 10.34 0.05
C TYR A 135 -5.32 11.49 -0.23
N ASP A 136 -4.85 12.19 0.81
CA ASP A 136 -3.87 13.26 0.71
C ASP A 136 -2.60 12.77 0.00
N VAL A 137 -2.09 11.61 0.43
CA VAL A 137 -0.87 11.01 -0.15
C VAL A 137 -1.09 10.56 -1.60
N LEU A 138 -2.17 9.83 -1.87
CA LEU A 138 -2.44 9.28 -3.21
C LEU A 138 -2.75 10.37 -4.23
N LEU A 139 -3.63 11.32 -3.91
CA LEU A 139 -4.03 12.40 -4.83
C LEU A 139 -2.91 13.42 -5.07
N ALA A 140 -1.96 13.55 -4.14
CA ALA A 140 -0.76 14.37 -4.33
C ALA A 140 0.22 13.79 -5.36
N ARG A 141 0.11 12.49 -5.71
CA ARG A 141 1.00 11.86 -6.70
C ARG A 141 0.75 12.41 -8.09
N PRO A 142 1.72 13.09 -8.73
CA PRO A 142 1.51 13.70 -10.06
C PRO A 142 1.25 12.65 -11.15
N ASP A 143 1.73 11.43 -10.93
CA ASP A 143 1.59 10.26 -11.78
C ASP A 143 0.30 9.46 -11.56
N LEU A 144 -0.56 9.84 -10.61
CA LEU A 144 -1.87 9.21 -10.43
C LEU A 144 -2.76 9.43 -11.65
N ASP A 145 -3.25 8.34 -12.25
CA ASP A 145 -4.18 8.34 -13.38
C ASP A 145 -5.61 7.97 -12.92
N LEU A 146 -6.44 9.00 -12.74
CA LEU A 146 -7.86 8.85 -12.38
C LEU A 146 -8.73 8.43 -13.56
N LEU A 147 -8.20 8.46 -14.79
CA LEU A 147 -8.92 8.13 -16.02
C LEU A 147 -8.51 6.76 -16.59
N GLN A 148 -7.55 6.09 -15.96
CA GLN A 148 -7.19 4.70 -16.28
C GLN A 148 -8.41 3.78 -16.18
N ASP A 149 -8.57 2.90 -17.18
CA ASP A 149 -9.55 1.83 -17.12
C ASP A 149 -9.23 0.84 -16.01
N SER A 150 -10.22 0.58 -15.17
CA SER A 150 -10.12 -0.38 -14.09
C SER A 150 -10.75 -1.72 -14.47
N ILE A 151 -10.41 -2.75 -13.71
CA ILE A 151 -10.96 -4.11 -13.82
C ILE A 151 -12.50 -4.15 -13.70
N PHE A 152 -13.11 -3.09 -13.16
CA PHE A 152 -14.56 -2.98 -12.98
C PHE A 152 -15.30 -2.46 -14.22
N GLY A 153 -14.59 -2.29 -15.35
CA GLY A 153 -15.18 -1.85 -16.62
C GLY A 153 -15.54 -0.36 -16.67
N ARG A 154 -14.95 0.44 -15.78
CA ARG A 154 -15.04 1.91 -15.75
C ARG A 154 -13.66 2.46 -15.44
N THR A 155 -13.46 3.74 -15.69
CA THR A 155 -12.27 4.44 -15.19
C THR A 155 -12.24 4.45 -13.66
N VAL A 156 -11.06 4.69 -13.07
CA VAL A 156 -10.92 4.87 -11.61
C VAL A 156 -11.94 5.90 -11.09
N LEU A 157 -11.99 7.10 -11.68
CA LEU A 157 -12.98 8.13 -11.34
C LEU A 157 -14.43 7.62 -11.50
N GLY A 158 -14.71 6.85 -12.55
CA GLY A 158 -16.02 6.24 -12.76
C GLY A 158 -16.43 5.30 -11.62
N ASN A 159 -15.49 4.53 -11.07
CA ASN A 159 -15.73 3.68 -9.90
C ASN A 159 -15.92 4.50 -8.62
N LEU A 160 -15.14 5.56 -8.41
CA LEU A 160 -15.32 6.46 -7.28
C LEU A 160 -16.73 7.10 -7.29
N ARG A 161 -17.19 7.58 -8.45
CA ARG A 161 -18.55 8.11 -8.64
C ARG A 161 -19.63 7.06 -8.37
N HIS A 162 -19.42 5.83 -8.83
CA HIS A 162 -20.32 4.72 -8.55
C HIS A 162 -20.44 4.42 -7.04
N TRP A 163 -19.38 4.68 -6.28
CA TRP A 163 -19.32 4.53 -4.82
C TRP A 163 -19.64 5.81 -4.04
N SER A 164 -20.09 6.87 -4.71
CA SER A 164 -20.30 8.22 -4.12
C SER A 164 -21.20 8.24 -2.89
N GLY A 165 -22.13 7.28 -2.75
CA GLY A 165 -22.96 7.15 -1.56
C GLY A 165 -22.17 6.98 -0.25
N GLY A 166 -20.92 6.52 -0.32
CA GLY A 166 -19.97 6.51 0.80
C GLY A 166 -18.63 7.18 0.51
N ARG A 167 -18.46 7.77 -0.69
CA ARG A 167 -17.20 8.35 -1.21
C ARG A 167 -17.38 9.74 -1.82
N GLY A 168 -18.37 10.47 -1.36
CA GLY A 168 -18.70 11.78 -1.92
C GLY A 168 -17.55 12.78 -1.83
N GLU A 169 -16.84 12.82 -0.70
CA GLU A 169 -15.69 13.71 -0.54
C GLU A 169 -14.54 13.27 -1.43
N LEU A 170 -14.24 11.97 -1.47
CA LEU A 170 -13.20 11.45 -2.37
C LEU A 170 -13.47 11.79 -3.83
N VAL A 171 -14.73 11.70 -4.29
CA VAL A 171 -15.11 12.08 -5.66
C VAL A 171 -14.82 13.56 -5.92
N VAL A 172 -15.23 14.45 -5.03
CA VAL A 172 -14.96 15.90 -5.15
C VAL A 172 -13.45 16.15 -5.23
N ARG A 173 -12.67 15.51 -4.35
CA ARG A 173 -11.21 15.65 -4.33
C ARG A 173 -10.55 15.12 -5.61
N ALA A 174 -11.03 14.01 -6.16
CA ALA A 174 -10.52 13.45 -7.42
C ALA A 174 -10.83 14.35 -8.63
N GLU A 175 -12.05 14.90 -8.72
CA GLU A 175 -12.43 15.84 -9.78
C GLU A 175 -11.65 17.16 -9.68
N GLN A 176 -11.46 17.66 -8.45
CA GLN A 176 -10.61 18.83 -8.21
C GLN A 176 -9.16 18.55 -8.63
N THR A 177 -8.63 17.36 -8.33
CA THR A 177 -7.27 16.96 -8.73
C THR A 177 -7.09 17.01 -10.25
N LEU A 178 -8.07 16.56 -11.03
CA LEU A 178 -8.03 16.67 -12.50
C LEU A 178 -8.08 18.13 -12.95
N THR A 179 -8.97 18.92 -12.33
CA THR A 179 -9.12 20.35 -12.63
C THR A 179 -7.83 21.13 -12.37
N ASP A 180 -7.19 20.90 -11.21
CA ASP A 180 -5.92 21.53 -10.82
C ASP A 180 -4.78 21.15 -11.77
N ARG A 181 -4.84 19.95 -12.36
CA ARG A 181 -3.89 19.47 -13.37
C ARG A 181 -4.26 19.92 -14.80
N GLY A 182 -5.33 20.69 -14.99
CA GLY A 182 -5.81 21.12 -16.31
C GLY A 182 -6.37 19.98 -17.17
N ILE A 183 -6.71 18.85 -16.56
CA ILE A 183 -7.29 17.69 -17.24
C ILE A 183 -8.82 17.83 -17.20
N PRO A 184 -9.52 17.80 -18.35
CA PRO A 184 -10.98 17.89 -18.37
C PRO A 184 -11.63 16.76 -17.57
N VAL A 185 -12.52 17.13 -16.65
CA VAL A 185 -13.32 16.17 -15.89
C VAL A 185 -14.41 15.59 -16.82
N PRO A 186 -14.40 14.28 -17.12
CA PRO A 186 -15.43 13.70 -17.97
C PRO A 186 -16.80 13.75 -17.28
N PRO A 187 -17.91 13.86 -18.02
CA PRO A 187 -19.24 13.81 -17.44
C PRO A 187 -19.48 12.44 -16.77
N PRO A 188 -20.38 12.34 -15.77
CA PRO A 188 -20.80 11.05 -15.23
C PRO A 188 -21.35 10.14 -16.35
N ALA A 189 -20.99 8.86 -16.32
CA ALA A 189 -21.60 7.89 -17.23
C ALA A 189 -23.10 7.76 -16.92
N GLN A 190 -23.93 7.73 -17.96
CA GLN A 190 -25.39 7.55 -17.87
C GLN A 190 -25.76 6.11 -17.51
#